data_AF-A0A179F1D7-F1
#
_entry.id   AF-A0A179F1D7-F1
#
_cell.length_a   1.000
_cell.length_b   1.000
_cell.length_c   1.000
_cell.angle_alpha   90.00
_cell.angle_beta   90.00
_cell.angle_gamma   90.00
#
_symmetry.space_group_name_H-M   'P 1'
#
loop_
_entity.id
_entity.type
_entity.pdbx_description
1 polymer ?
#
loop_
_entity_poly.entity_id
_entity_poly.type
_entity_poly.pdbx_seq_one_letter_code
_entity_poly.pdbx_strand_id
1 'polypeptide(L)'
;MRYQQNPGFITKHWEQLWRSNIPDLLSFQKTLQNSNCSPGFVAIDAEPWGNPSSLVAEIGLCLILPFNPSQFPQPPNTPRRLCSSLRVSTRSIKISGRDQGTGSETFQAEHSQTIPSTEVESALVEILNTFRATLATVQGQQNDQAVPLILIGFDTFFEFQSMSTSFPLITDHFCSWVDLQELVKDAAQAKTTPSMRDSLIAFGNDQTTIGSIHEKHSAALDALRMATLLVNLLRHDAKEPLCLRFTPPQNCTNGKVLAGCRGTGQFSTKKLNVPKPGETLPFQAIAILRGTPLPMAPIAETQVFKAFAKYNPISFFCHTSRRYEFKAYIGFSSLDVLRWFVKDVHGTKSILGGVWRVMSLCRPQLAAMQTTADLEGFKNLSLQETGRENGA
;
A
#
# COMPACT_ATOMS: atom_id res chain seq x y z
N MET A 1 16.61 -0.40 11.96
CA MET A 1 16.02 0.62 11.07
C MET A 1 15.67 -0.03 9.74
N ARG A 2 14.45 0.17 9.26
CA ARG A 2 13.91 -0.46 8.02
C ARG A 2 14.71 -0.13 6.75
N TYR A 3 15.48 0.96 6.75
CA TYR A 3 16.07 1.57 5.55
C TYR A 3 17.59 1.42 5.39
N GLN A 4 18.21 0.42 6.04
CA GLN A 4 19.67 0.22 5.99
C GLN A 4 20.21 -0.27 4.64
N GLN A 5 19.38 -0.89 3.81
CA GLN A 5 19.78 -1.37 2.49
C GLN A 5 19.23 -0.46 1.40
N ASN A 6 20.10 0.02 0.51
CA ASN A 6 19.69 0.79 -0.66
C ASN A 6 18.80 -0.14 -1.54
N PRO A 7 17.56 0.26 -1.87
CA PRO A 7 16.64 -0.53 -2.68
C PRO A 7 17.09 -0.69 -4.15
N GLY A 8 18.24 -0.16 -4.53
CA GLY A 8 18.80 -0.28 -5.88
C GLY A 8 18.29 0.84 -6.80
N PHE A 9 18.32 2.08 -6.33
CA PHE A 9 17.88 3.23 -7.13
C PHE A 9 18.69 3.35 -8.42
N ILE A 10 18.00 3.65 -9.52
CA ILE A 10 18.60 3.79 -10.86
C ILE A 10 19.46 5.06 -10.95
N THR A 11 19.19 6.08 -10.14
CA THR A 11 19.86 7.39 -10.21
C THR A 11 20.52 7.79 -8.88
N LYS A 12 21.66 8.48 -8.99
CA LYS A 12 22.46 8.92 -7.83
C LYS A 12 21.72 9.91 -6.91
N HIS A 13 20.84 10.74 -7.46
CA HIS A 13 20.09 11.73 -6.68
C HIS A 13 19.09 11.07 -5.72
N TRP A 14 18.43 9.99 -6.13
CA TRP A 14 17.57 9.20 -5.24
C TRP A 14 18.37 8.52 -4.12
N GLU A 15 19.57 8.02 -4.43
CA GLU A 15 20.45 7.48 -3.39
C GLU A 15 20.89 8.55 -2.38
N GLN A 16 21.18 9.76 -2.85
CA GLN A 16 21.50 10.89 -1.96
C GLN A 16 20.32 11.26 -1.07
N LEU A 17 19.12 11.42 -1.64
CA LEU A 17 17.92 11.69 -0.87
C LEU A 17 17.64 10.56 0.12
N TRP A 18 17.71 9.30 -0.29
CA TRP A 18 17.54 8.15 0.60
C TRP A 18 18.43 8.22 1.83
N ARG A 19 19.70 8.58 1.63
CA ARG A 19 20.68 8.72 2.71
C ARG A 19 20.48 9.96 3.59
N SER A 20 19.71 10.96 3.13
CA SER A 20 19.34 12.13 3.94
C SER A 20 18.04 11.94 4.73
N ASN A 21 17.71 10.69 5.07
CA ASN A 21 16.65 10.34 6.01
C ASN A 21 16.90 11.00 7.37
N ILE A 22 15.84 11.57 7.96
CA ILE A 22 15.82 11.99 9.37
C ILE A 22 15.18 10.84 10.16
N PRO A 23 15.97 10.08 10.94
CA PRO A 23 15.55 8.75 11.39
C PRO A 23 14.67 8.76 12.64
N ASP A 24 14.72 9.82 13.45
CA ASP A 24 14.07 9.87 14.76
C ASP A 24 13.48 11.26 15.07
N LEU A 25 12.50 11.28 16.00
CA LEU A 25 11.73 12.47 16.33
C LEU A 25 12.60 13.59 16.93
N LEU A 26 13.62 13.23 17.71
CA LEU A 26 14.48 14.19 18.38
C LEU A 26 15.41 14.88 17.37
N SER A 27 15.98 14.12 16.44
CA SER A 27 16.72 14.65 15.29
C SER A 27 15.82 15.53 14.43
N PHE A 28 14.56 15.15 14.21
CA PHE A 28 13.62 15.95 13.43
C PHE A 28 13.29 17.30 14.10
N GLN A 29 12.97 17.29 15.39
CA GLN A 29 12.74 18.51 16.17
C GLN A 29 13.98 19.42 16.18
N LYS A 30 15.19 18.85 16.34
CA LYS A 30 16.45 19.60 16.26
C LYS A 30 16.68 20.25 14.89
N THR A 31 16.39 19.53 13.81
CA THR A 31 16.51 20.08 12.44
C THR A 31 15.64 21.32 12.28
N LEU A 32 14.42 21.33 12.84
CA LEU A 32 13.52 22.49 12.79
C LEU A 32 13.96 23.66 13.69
N GLN A 33 14.67 23.37 14.80
CA GLN A 33 15.18 24.40 15.71
C GLN A 33 16.48 25.04 15.20
N ASN A 34 17.35 24.27 14.55
CA ASN A 34 18.68 24.71 14.11
C ASN A 34 18.69 25.31 12.70
N SER A 35 17.57 25.23 11.98
CA SER A 35 17.51 25.72 10.61
C SER A 35 17.39 27.24 10.57
N ASN A 36 18.39 27.92 10.01
CA ASN A 36 18.36 29.36 9.71
C ASN A 36 17.25 29.74 8.68
N CYS A 37 16.66 28.73 8.03
CA CYS A 37 15.52 28.86 7.13
C CYS A 37 14.49 27.79 7.50
N SER A 38 13.23 28.17 7.74
CA SER A 38 12.19 27.21 8.10
C SER A 38 11.83 26.34 6.87
N PRO A 39 11.98 25.01 6.92
CA PRO A 39 11.70 24.20 5.74
C PRO A 39 10.20 24.15 5.41
N GLY A 40 9.87 24.02 4.13
CA GLY A 40 8.54 23.58 3.71
C GLY A 40 8.42 22.07 3.79
N PHE A 41 7.22 21.56 4.08
CA PHE A 41 6.97 20.12 4.10
C PHE A 41 6.04 19.71 2.96
N VAL A 42 6.31 18.55 2.37
CA VAL A 42 5.47 17.96 1.32
C VAL A 42 5.17 16.53 1.73
N ALA A 43 3.93 16.24 2.11
CA ALA A 43 3.49 14.87 2.29
C ALA A 43 3.08 14.27 0.94
N ILE A 44 3.62 13.09 0.61
CA ILE A 44 3.29 12.33 -0.59
C ILE A 44 2.72 10.98 -0.22
N ASP A 45 1.62 10.64 -0.88
CA ASP A 45 1.09 9.29 -0.94
C ASP A 45 0.90 8.88 -2.41
N ALA A 46 1.10 7.60 -2.73
CA ALA A 46 0.90 7.09 -4.06
C ALA A 46 0.08 5.78 -4.04
N GLU A 47 -0.94 5.75 -4.89
CA GLU A 47 -1.82 4.58 -5.02
C GLU A 47 -1.39 3.72 -6.22
N PRO A 48 -1.23 2.39 -6.07
CA PRO A 48 -0.79 1.53 -7.15
C PRO A 48 -1.88 1.28 -8.22
N TRP A 49 -1.45 1.15 -9.48
CA TRP A 49 -2.31 0.79 -10.60
C TRP A 49 -2.31 -0.72 -10.88
N GLY A 50 -3.09 -1.47 -10.09
CA GLY A 50 -3.24 -2.91 -10.22
C GLY A 50 -2.35 -3.69 -9.24
N ASN A 51 -2.29 -5.01 -9.38
CA ASN A 51 -1.54 -5.87 -8.47
C ASN A 51 -0.84 -7.01 -9.23
N PRO A 52 0.49 -7.19 -9.17
CA PRO A 52 1.51 -6.32 -8.58
C PRO A 52 2.05 -5.32 -9.63
N SER A 53 1.99 -4.02 -9.38
CA SER A 53 2.49 -3.02 -10.32
C SER A 53 3.32 -1.96 -9.61
N SER A 54 4.48 -1.65 -10.18
CA SER A 54 5.28 -0.45 -9.85
C SER A 54 4.65 0.85 -10.39
N LEU A 55 3.56 0.73 -11.15
CA LEU A 55 2.87 1.85 -11.77
C LEU A 55 1.91 2.51 -10.79
N VAL A 56 1.85 3.84 -10.84
CA VAL A 56 1.00 4.67 -10.00
C VAL A 56 -0.33 4.97 -10.72
N ALA A 57 -1.44 4.97 -9.99
CA ALA A 57 -2.77 5.35 -10.45
C ALA A 57 -3.16 6.76 -9.99
N GLU A 58 -2.86 7.09 -8.74
CA GLU A 58 -3.15 8.39 -8.12
C GLU A 58 -1.95 8.82 -7.27
N ILE A 59 -1.68 10.13 -7.26
CA ILE A 59 -0.68 10.76 -6.38
C ILE A 59 -1.39 11.82 -5.55
N GLY A 60 -1.23 11.73 -4.24
CA GLY A 60 -1.67 12.71 -3.28
C GLY A 60 -0.52 13.58 -2.82
N LEU A 61 -0.75 14.90 -2.78
CA LEU A 61 0.17 15.85 -2.18
C LEU A 61 -0.54 16.65 -1.10
N CYS A 62 0.13 16.84 0.03
CA CYS A 62 -0.21 17.89 0.99
C CYS A 62 1.00 18.80 1.18
N LEU A 63 0.88 20.04 0.70
CA LEU A 63 1.91 21.08 0.77
C LEU A 63 1.69 21.89 2.05
N ILE A 64 2.67 21.92 2.95
CA ILE A 64 2.52 22.47 4.29
C ILE A 64 3.56 23.58 4.46
N LEU A 65 3.10 24.83 4.60
CA LEU A 65 3.99 25.93 4.90
C LEU A 65 4.64 25.75 6.28
N PRO A 66 5.85 26.32 6.50
CA PRO A 66 6.51 26.25 7.78
C PRO A 66 5.60 26.79 8.89
N PHE A 67 5.59 26.08 10.00
CA PHE A 67 4.78 26.41 11.16
C PHE A 67 5.56 26.16 12.43
N ASN A 68 5.18 26.86 13.51
CA ASN A 68 5.72 26.58 14.84
C ASN A 68 4.76 25.62 15.55
N PRO A 69 5.17 24.38 15.85
CA PRO A 69 4.33 23.44 16.59
C PRO A 69 3.80 24.05 17.90
N SER A 70 4.60 24.85 18.61
CA SER A 70 4.22 25.45 19.89
C SER A 70 2.98 26.37 19.83
N GLN A 71 2.58 26.83 18.65
CA GLN A 71 1.37 27.64 18.46
C GLN A 71 0.06 26.84 18.52
N PHE A 72 0.14 25.50 18.58
CA PHE A 72 -1.02 24.61 18.65
C PHE A 72 -1.14 23.97 20.04
N PRO A 73 -1.81 24.63 21.01
CA PRO A 73 -1.98 24.09 22.36
C PRO A 73 -2.76 22.76 22.34
N GLN A 74 -3.68 22.61 21.39
CA GLN A 74 -4.27 21.33 21.01
C GLN A 74 -3.94 21.09 19.53
N PRO A 75 -3.23 20.01 19.17
CA PRO A 75 -2.97 19.69 17.78
C PRO A 75 -4.29 19.40 17.04
N PRO A 76 -4.35 19.68 15.74
CA PRO A 76 -5.53 19.38 14.94
C PRO A 76 -5.76 17.86 14.94
N ASN A 77 -7.00 17.48 15.24
CA ASN A 77 -7.45 16.09 15.29
C ASN A 77 -8.45 15.74 14.17
N THR A 78 -8.66 16.70 13.25
CA THR A 78 -9.48 16.56 12.05
C THR A 78 -8.84 17.27 10.86
N PRO A 79 -9.05 16.80 9.61
CA PRO A 79 -8.52 17.47 8.42
C PRO A 79 -9.04 18.90 8.31
N ARG A 80 -10.31 19.13 8.68
CA ARG A 80 -10.91 20.47 8.67
C ARG A 80 -10.20 21.41 9.64
N ARG A 81 -9.89 20.94 10.86
CA ARG A 81 -9.13 21.73 11.83
C ARG A 81 -7.72 22.00 11.33
N LEU A 82 -7.05 20.99 10.80
CA LEU A 82 -5.74 21.13 10.18
C LEU A 82 -5.74 22.23 9.11
N CYS A 83 -6.67 22.19 8.15
CA CYS A 83 -6.78 23.20 7.10
C CYS A 83 -7.13 24.60 7.60
N SER A 84 -7.85 24.71 8.73
CA SER A 84 -8.15 26.01 9.35
C SER A 84 -7.00 26.57 10.18
N SER A 85 -6.15 25.71 10.71
CA SER A 85 -5.08 26.04 11.65
C SER A 85 -3.73 26.20 10.98
N LEU A 86 -3.52 25.52 9.85
CA LEU A 86 -2.32 25.56 9.05
C LEU A 86 -2.63 25.96 7.63
N ARG A 87 -1.67 26.66 7.02
CA ARG A 87 -1.69 26.94 5.58
C ARG A 87 -1.23 25.68 4.84
N VAL A 88 -2.18 24.80 4.58
CA VAL A 88 -2.01 23.57 3.81
C VAL A 88 -2.72 23.69 2.47
N SER A 89 -2.11 23.16 1.41
CA SER A 89 -2.74 22.99 0.11
C SER A 89 -2.72 21.52 -0.28
N THR A 90 -3.85 21.01 -0.74
CA THR A 90 -3.99 19.58 -1.11
C THR A 90 -4.14 19.42 -2.61
N ARG A 91 -3.39 18.48 -3.18
CA ARG A 91 -3.47 18.12 -4.60
C ARG A 91 -3.79 16.64 -4.73
N SER A 92 -4.71 16.30 -5.64
CA SER A 92 -4.95 14.94 -6.12
C SER A 92 -4.67 14.90 -7.61
N ILE A 93 -3.69 14.08 -8.01
CA ILE A 93 -3.35 13.84 -9.42
C ILE A 93 -3.75 12.42 -9.76
N LYS A 94 -4.78 12.29 -10.60
CA LYS A 94 -5.21 11.00 -11.16
C LYS A 94 -4.58 10.81 -12.52
N ILE A 95 -3.99 9.64 -12.76
CA ILE A 95 -3.31 9.37 -14.03
C ILE A 95 -4.32 8.85 -15.05
N SER A 96 -4.45 9.54 -16.18
CA SER A 96 -5.40 9.20 -17.24
C SER A 96 -5.25 7.75 -17.69
N GLY A 97 -6.36 7.02 -17.78
CA GLY A 97 -6.37 5.62 -18.19
C GLY A 97 -5.90 4.65 -17.11
N ARG A 98 -5.62 5.12 -15.89
CA ARG A 98 -5.24 4.30 -14.73
C ARG A 98 -6.28 4.29 -13.62
N ASP A 99 -7.56 4.30 -14.00
CA ASP A 99 -8.66 4.38 -13.05
C ASP A 99 -8.73 3.14 -12.13
N GLN A 100 -8.82 3.37 -10.81
CA GLN A 100 -8.97 2.30 -9.82
C GLN A 100 -10.43 1.81 -9.65
N GLY A 101 -11.37 2.33 -10.44
CA GLY A 101 -12.80 1.99 -10.38
C GLY A 101 -13.55 2.63 -9.20
N THR A 102 -14.84 2.32 -9.03
CA THR A 102 -15.70 2.92 -7.99
C THR A 102 -15.37 2.44 -6.57
N GLY A 103 -15.72 3.26 -5.57
CA GLY A 103 -15.64 2.92 -4.14
C GLY A 103 -14.44 3.49 -3.36
N SER A 104 -13.80 4.55 -3.86
CA SER A 104 -12.81 5.30 -3.08
C SER A 104 -13.46 6.24 -2.08
N GLU A 105 -12.77 6.47 -0.97
CA GLU A 105 -13.10 7.50 0.00
C GLU A 105 -13.34 8.81 -0.74
N THR A 106 -14.47 9.47 -0.41
CA THR A 106 -14.83 10.71 -1.09
C THR A 106 -14.05 11.85 -0.44
N PHE A 107 -12.92 12.22 -1.05
CA PHE A 107 -12.18 13.41 -0.66
C PHE A 107 -12.04 14.35 -1.85
N GLN A 108 -12.51 15.58 -1.65
CA GLN A 108 -12.34 16.65 -2.61
C GLN A 108 -11.12 17.47 -2.20
N ALA A 109 -9.96 17.10 -2.74
CA ALA A 109 -8.75 17.91 -2.63
C ALA A 109 -9.02 19.32 -3.19
N GLU A 110 -8.31 20.32 -2.65
CA GLU A 110 -8.42 21.72 -3.09
C GLU A 110 -8.20 21.84 -4.61
N HIS A 111 -7.20 21.11 -5.13
CA HIS A 111 -7.01 20.96 -6.55
C HIS A 111 -6.94 19.48 -6.92
N SER A 112 -7.94 19.03 -7.67
CA SER A 112 -7.99 17.69 -8.25
C SER A 112 -7.86 17.80 -9.76
N GLN A 113 -6.96 17.02 -10.35
CA GLN A 113 -6.73 17.00 -11.79
C GLN A 113 -6.47 15.58 -12.30
N THR A 114 -6.88 15.34 -13.54
CA THR A 114 -6.57 14.10 -14.26
C THR A 114 -5.55 14.42 -15.34
N ILE A 115 -4.36 13.80 -15.26
CA ILE A 115 -3.21 14.13 -16.11
C ILE A 115 -2.76 12.89 -16.92
N PRO A 116 -2.43 13.03 -18.22
CA PRO A 116 -1.79 11.97 -18.99
C PRO A 116 -0.50 11.47 -18.35
N SER A 117 -0.21 10.16 -18.38
CA SER A 117 0.98 9.61 -17.70
C SER A 117 2.31 10.24 -18.13
N THR A 118 2.39 10.79 -19.34
CA THR A 118 3.56 11.47 -19.90
C THR A 118 3.81 12.87 -19.33
N GLU A 119 2.81 13.49 -18.71
CA GLU A 119 2.87 14.88 -18.21
C GLU A 119 2.93 14.95 -16.68
N VAL A 120 2.75 13.81 -15.99
CA VAL A 120 2.68 13.75 -14.52
C VAL A 120 3.96 14.31 -13.88
N GLU A 121 5.13 13.95 -14.38
CA GLU A 121 6.39 14.44 -13.82
C GLU A 121 6.52 15.96 -13.95
N SER A 122 6.22 16.51 -15.13
CA SER A 122 6.25 17.96 -15.37
C SER A 122 5.27 18.70 -14.46
N ALA A 123 4.06 18.18 -14.28
CA ALA A 123 3.07 18.74 -13.37
C ALA A 123 3.52 18.70 -11.90
N LEU A 124 4.14 17.60 -11.45
CA LEU A 124 4.70 17.50 -10.10
C LEU A 124 5.82 18.54 -9.89
N VAL A 125 6.74 18.66 -10.84
CA VAL A 125 7.83 19.64 -10.81
C VAL A 125 7.27 21.07 -10.76
N GLU A 126 6.25 21.40 -11.56
CA GLU A 126 5.60 22.71 -11.55
C GLU A 126 4.94 23.02 -10.19
N ILE A 127 4.25 22.04 -9.60
CA ILE A 127 3.64 22.18 -8.27
C ILE A 127 4.71 22.46 -7.22
N LEU A 128 5.81 21.70 -7.23
CA LEU A 128 6.90 21.85 -6.27
C LEU A 128 7.66 23.18 -6.44
N ASN A 129 7.88 23.63 -7.68
CA ASN A 129 8.47 24.94 -7.96
C ASN A 129 7.57 26.08 -7.50
N THR A 130 6.27 26.00 -7.78
CA THR A 130 5.28 26.98 -7.32
C THR A 130 5.22 27.05 -5.80
N PHE A 131 5.29 25.89 -5.14
CA PHE A 131 5.33 25.82 -3.69
C PHE A 131 6.61 26.46 -3.11
N ARG A 132 7.78 26.18 -3.70
CA ARG A 132 9.05 26.84 -3.35
C ARG A 132 9.00 28.35 -3.51
N ALA A 133 8.43 28.85 -4.61
CA ALA A 133 8.27 30.29 -4.83
C ALA A 133 7.33 30.92 -3.77
N THR A 134 6.26 30.22 -3.40
CA THR A 134 5.37 30.64 -2.31
C THR A 134 6.11 30.70 -0.97
N LEU A 135 6.95 29.71 -0.67
CA LEU A 135 7.78 29.70 0.55
C LEU A 135 8.76 30.86 0.59
N ALA A 136 9.48 31.10 -0.51
CA ALA A 136 10.45 32.20 -0.61
C ALA A 136 9.77 33.55 -0.34
N THR A 137 8.56 33.73 -0.89
CA THR A 137 7.73 34.93 -0.68
C THR A 137 7.34 35.08 0.80
N VAL A 138 6.85 34.00 1.43
CA VAL A 138 6.43 34.02 2.85
C VAL A 138 7.60 34.27 3.80
N GLN A 139 8.81 33.87 3.41
CA GLN A 139 10.02 34.02 4.22
C GLN A 139 10.78 35.33 3.95
N GLY A 140 10.30 36.16 3.00
CA GLY A 140 10.99 37.39 2.61
C GLY A 140 12.36 37.14 1.99
N GLN A 141 12.61 35.95 1.45
CA GLN A 141 13.88 35.62 0.79
C GLN A 141 13.86 36.19 -0.64
N GLN A 142 14.75 37.16 -0.90
CA GLN A 142 14.91 37.78 -2.22
C GLN A 142 16.10 37.20 -3.04
N ASN A 143 16.90 36.30 -2.48
CA ASN A 143 18.11 35.75 -3.12
C ASN A 143 17.94 34.29 -3.58
N ASP A 144 18.74 33.91 -4.59
CA ASP A 144 18.85 32.62 -5.32
C ASP A 144 18.99 31.32 -4.48
N GLN A 145 18.85 31.35 -3.16
CA GLN A 145 18.86 30.14 -2.34
C GLN A 145 17.48 29.48 -2.34
N ALA A 146 17.38 28.32 -2.98
CA ALA A 146 16.15 27.53 -3.01
C ALA A 146 15.73 27.13 -1.58
N VAL A 147 14.49 27.43 -1.20
CA VAL A 147 13.93 27.02 0.10
C VAL A 147 13.98 25.50 0.23
N PRO A 148 14.54 24.94 1.32
CA PRO A 148 14.61 23.50 1.51
C PRO A 148 13.21 22.91 1.68
N LEU A 149 12.94 21.82 0.95
CA LEU A 149 11.74 21.00 1.16
C LEU A 149 12.13 19.68 1.83
N ILE A 150 11.30 19.27 2.79
CA ILE A 150 11.37 17.97 3.43
C ILE A 150 10.21 17.12 2.91
N LEU A 151 10.55 15.95 2.35
CA LEU A 151 9.58 14.95 1.95
C LEU A 151 9.05 14.21 3.19
N ILE A 152 7.74 14.15 3.32
CA ILE A 152 7.05 13.44 4.40
C ILE A 152 6.30 12.26 3.78
N GLY A 153 6.41 11.10 4.38
CA GLY A 153 5.63 9.94 3.98
C GLY A 153 5.33 9.00 5.14
N PHE A 154 4.61 7.92 4.86
CA PHE A 154 4.22 6.89 5.82
C PHE A 154 4.34 5.52 5.17
N ASP A 155 5.27 4.67 5.64
CA ASP A 155 5.64 3.43 4.94
C ASP A 155 6.11 3.68 3.49
N THR A 156 7.09 4.57 3.36
CA THR A 156 7.46 5.23 2.09
C THR A 156 8.11 4.33 1.02
N PHE A 157 8.24 3.02 1.27
CA PHE A 157 8.98 2.13 0.39
C PHE A 157 8.38 2.09 -1.02
N PHE A 158 7.05 2.02 -1.11
CA PHE A 158 6.36 2.00 -2.40
C PHE A 158 6.56 3.32 -3.15
N GLU A 159 6.40 4.45 -2.46
CA GLU A 159 6.55 5.79 -3.01
C GLU A 159 7.96 5.97 -3.56
N PHE A 160 8.99 5.61 -2.79
CA PHE A 160 10.38 5.66 -3.24
C PHE A 160 10.61 4.80 -4.49
N GLN A 161 10.09 3.58 -4.52
CA GLN A 161 10.23 2.70 -5.68
C GLN A 161 9.53 3.26 -6.92
N SER A 162 8.28 3.70 -6.77
CA SER A 162 7.46 4.18 -7.88
C SER A 162 7.93 5.54 -8.40
N MET A 163 8.29 6.47 -7.51
CA MET A 163 8.76 7.80 -7.89
C MET A 163 10.16 7.76 -8.49
N SER A 164 11.09 6.95 -7.96
CA SER A 164 12.44 6.81 -8.56
C SER A 164 12.43 6.21 -9.96
N THR A 165 11.42 5.41 -10.27
CA THR A 165 11.26 4.81 -11.59
C THR A 165 10.49 5.72 -12.55
N SER A 166 9.43 6.37 -12.07
CA SER A 166 8.46 7.06 -12.94
C SER A 166 8.65 8.56 -13.02
N PHE A 167 9.18 9.19 -11.97
CA PHE A 167 9.25 10.64 -11.81
C PHE A 167 10.62 11.07 -11.21
N PRO A 168 11.75 10.67 -11.83
CA PRO A 168 13.07 10.88 -11.25
C PRO A 168 13.43 12.34 -10.93
N LEU A 169 12.90 13.33 -11.65
CA LEU A 169 13.25 14.75 -11.50
C LEU A 169 12.73 15.37 -10.20
N ILE A 170 11.72 14.75 -9.56
CA ILE A 170 11.14 15.35 -8.35
C ILE A 170 12.11 15.33 -7.16
N THR A 171 13.15 14.48 -7.18
CA THR A 171 14.13 14.42 -6.07
C THR A 171 14.89 15.70 -5.87
N ASP A 172 15.13 16.45 -6.95
CA ASP A 172 15.91 17.67 -6.92
C ASP A 172 15.20 18.76 -6.11
N HIS A 173 13.94 18.52 -5.76
CA HIS A 173 13.15 19.37 -4.89
C HIS A 173 13.33 19.10 -3.39
N PHE A 174 13.87 17.95 -2.99
CA PHE A 174 13.94 17.54 -1.59
C PHE A 174 15.37 17.48 -1.07
N CYS A 175 15.61 18.03 0.11
CA CYS A 175 16.92 17.93 0.77
C CYS A 175 17.00 16.76 1.76
N SER A 176 15.87 16.38 2.32
CA SER A 176 15.75 15.31 3.32
C SER A 176 14.33 14.74 3.29
N TRP A 177 14.15 13.63 3.99
CA TRP A 177 12.85 12.99 4.11
C TRP A 177 12.64 12.33 5.46
N VAL A 178 11.36 12.09 5.79
CA VAL A 178 10.91 11.52 7.05
C VAL A 178 9.85 10.45 6.79
N ASP A 179 9.99 9.29 7.42
CA ASP A 179 8.92 8.30 7.51
C ASP A 179 8.21 8.41 8.85
N LEU A 180 6.97 8.89 8.82
CA LEU A 180 6.17 9.08 10.02
C LEU A 180 5.84 7.74 10.70
N GLN A 181 5.78 6.63 9.98
CA GLN A 181 5.49 5.32 10.57
C GLN A 181 6.61 4.88 11.52
N GLU A 182 7.87 5.09 11.12
CA GLU A 182 9.03 4.79 11.96
C GLU A 182 9.08 5.76 13.16
N LEU A 183 8.78 7.05 12.96
CA LEU A 183 8.71 8.01 14.07
C LEU A 183 7.63 7.65 15.10
N VAL A 184 6.43 7.25 14.65
CA VAL A 184 5.35 6.79 15.53
C VAL A 184 5.77 5.52 16.27
N LYS A 185 6.37 4.57 15.57
CA LYS A 185 6.85 3.31 16.15
C LYS A 185 7.86 3.57 17.26
N ASP A 186 8.81 4.46 17.02
CA ASP A 186 9.85 4.82 17.98
C ASP A 186 9.26 5.59 19.18
N ALA A 187 8.39 6.57 18.94
CA ALA A 187 7.69 7.31 20.00
C ALA A 187 6.83 6.40 20.89
N ALA A 188 6.25 5.35 20.31
CA ALA A 188 5.47 4.35 21.04
C ALA A 188 6.30 3.21 21.64
N GLN A 189 7.61 3.18 21.39
CA GLN A 189 8.50 2.06 21.73
C GLN A 189 7.93 0.71 21.28
N ALA A 190 7.29 0.69 20.11
CA ALA A 190 6.51 -0.44 19.65
C ALA A 190 7.38 -1.47 18.93
N LYS A 191 7.18 -2.75 19.26
CA LYS A 191 7.83 -3.87 18.56
C LYS A 191 7.26 -4.06 17.15
N THR A 192 5.96 -3.79 16.99
CA THR A 192 5.22 -3.94 15.74
C THR A 192 5.07 -2.59 15.05
N THR A 193 5.14 -2.60 13.72
CA THR A 193 4.96 -1.41 12.90
C THR A 193 3.50 -0.95 12.92
N PRO A 194 3.20 0.30 13.28
CA PRO A 194 1.83 0.81 13.35
C PRO A 194 1.24 1.10 11.96
N SER A 195 -0.07 0.93 11.82
CA SER A 195 -0.80 1.46 10.65
C SER A 195 -1.04 2.97 10.81
N MET A 196 -1.32 3.66 9.70
CA MET A 196 -1.74 5.07 9.75
C MET A 196 -2.98 5.24 10.62
N ARG A 197 -3.91 4.28 10.55
CA ARG A 197 -5.12 4.21 11.38
C ARG A 197 -4.80 4.17 12.87
N ASP A 198 -3.94 3.24 13.31
CA ASP A 198 -3.57 3.09 14.72
C ASP A 198 -2.84 4.34 15.23
N SER A 199 -2.01 4.94 14.37
CA SER A 199 -1.29 6.18 14.66
C SER A 199 -2.26 7.34 14.89
N LEU A 200 -3.24 7.53 14.01
CA LEU A 200 -4.26 8.57 14.14
C LEU A 200 -5.11 8.38 15.39
N ILE A 201 -5.51 7.13 15.70
CA ILE A 201 -6.24 6.78 16.93
C ILE A 201 -5.44 7.15 18.18
N ALA A 202 -4.15 6.84 18.21
CA ALA A 202 -3.29 7.11 19.36
C ALA A 202 -3.16 8.62 19.65
N PHE A 203 -3.24 9.46 18.62
CA PHE A 203 -3.29 10.92 18.75
C PHE A 203 -4.71 11.48 18.97
N GLY A 204 -5.71 10.63 19.18
CA GLY A 204 -7.08 11.07 19.47
C GLY A 204 -7.79 11.73 18.29
N ASN A 205 -7.43 11.36 17.06
CA ASN A 205 -8.13 11.82 15.86
C ASN A 205 -9.55 11.24 15.81
N ASP A 206 -10.47 12.02 15.21
CA ASP A 206 -11.85 11.57 15.08
C ASP A 206 -12.02 10.52 13.97
N GLN A 207 -13.22 9.91 13.93
CA GLN A 207 -13.54 8.87 12.96
C GLN A 207 -13.50 9.37 11.51
N THR A 208 -13.73 10.66 11.27
CA THR A 208 -13.71 11.25 9.93
C THR A 208 -12.28 11.33 9.38
N THR A 209 -11.31 11.60 10.26
CA THR A 209 -9.87 11.54 9.92
C THR A 209 -9.41 10.10 9.73
N ILE A 210 -9.84 9.19 10.60
CA ILE A 210 -9.36 7.80 10.62
C ILE A 210 -9.79 7.03 9.36
N GLY A 211 -10.94 7.39 8.78
CA GLY A 211 -11.45 6.74 7.57
C GLY A 211 -12.06 5.36 7.81
N SER A 212 -12.63 4.82 6.73
CA SER A 212 -13.26 3.50 6.72
C SER A 212 -12.26 2.42 6.36
N ILE A 213 -12.35 1.25 7.00
CA ILE A 213 -11.58 0.07 6.58
C ILE A 213 -12.12 -0.58 5.29
N HIS A 214 -13.29 -0.14 4.82
CA HIS A 214 -14.02 -0.77 3.71
C HIS A 214 -14.00 0.05 2.42
N GLU A 215 -13.56 1.30 2.49
CA GLU A 215 -13.45 2.19 1.33
C GLU A 215 -12.04 2.10 0.79
N LYS A 216 -11.88 2.32 -0.52
CA LYS A 216 -10.52 2.43 -1.08
C LYS A 216 -9.92 3.76 -0.63
N HIS A 217 -8.65 3.70 -0.31
CA HIS A 217 -7.87 4.86 0.09
C HIS A 217 -7.83 5.92 -1.03
N SER A 218 -7.68 7.17 -0.61
CA SER A 218 -7.46 8.30 -1.50
C SER A 218 -6.11 8.89 -1.13
N ALA A 219 -5.18 8.86 -2.08
CA ALA A 219 -3.82 9.32 -1.84
C ALA A 219 -3.78 10.75 -1.28
N ALA A 220 -4.63 11.65 -1.81
CA ALA A 220 -4.68 13.02 -1.32
C ALA A 220 -5.20 13.14 0.12
N LEU A 221 -6.14 12.28 0.52
CA LEU A 221 -6.62 12.23 1.91
C LEU A 221 -5.55 11.63 2.83
N ASP A 222 -4.83 10.60 2.39
CA ASP A 222 -3.74 10.00 3.14
C ASP A 222 -2.55 10.96 3.30
N ALA A 223 -2.22 11.74 2.28
CA ALA A 223 -1.27 12.86 2.41
C ALA A 223 -1.72 13.91 3.45
N LEU A 224 -3.01 14.19 3.54
CA LEU A 224 -3.56 15.10 4.55
C LEU A 224 -3.58 14.49 5.96
N ARG A 225 -3.82 13.18 6.08
CA ARG A 225 -3.67 12.41 7.33
C ARG A 225 -2.22 12.42 7.81
N MET A 226 -1.26 12.27 6.90
CA MET A 226 0.17 12.41 7.21
C MET A 226 0.52 13.80 7.72
N ALA A 227 -0.03 14.86 7.11
CA ALA A 227 0.12 16.22 7.63
C ALA A 227 -0.44 16.36 9.06
N THR A 228 -1.55 15.68 9.35
CA THR A 228 -2.13 15.64 10.70
C THR A 228 -1.19 14.92 11.68
N LEU A 229 -0.66 13.75 11.31
CA LEU A 229 0.31 13.01 12.12
C LEU A 229 1.60 13.80 12.36
N LEU A 230 2.12 14.49 11.33
CA LEU A 230 3.30 15.33 11.43
C LEU A 230 3.16 16.38 12.54
N VAL A 231 2.05 17.12 12.54
CA VAL A 231 1.81 18.17 13.55
C VAL A 231 1.72 17.58 14.96
N ASN A 232 1.01 16.45 15.10
CA ASN A 232 0.87 15.75 16.37
C ASN A 232 2.22 15.22 16.88
N LEU A 233 3.03 14.61 16.02
CA LEU A 233 4.38 14.12 16.36
C LEU A 233 5.31 15.25 16.77
N LEU A 234 5.35 16.36 16.03
CA LEU A 234 6.23 17.48 16.37
C LEU A 234 5.87 18.16 17.71
N ARG A 235 4.63 18.00 18.19
CA ARG A 235 4.18 18.44 19.52
C ARG A 235 4.48 17.45 20.63
N HIS A 236 4.63 16.17 20.27
CA HIS A 236 4.77 15.11 21.24
C HIS A 236 6.08 15.26 22.00
N ASP A 237 6.02 15.16 23.33
CA ASP A 237 7.23 15.11 24.14
C ASP A 237 7.90 13.76 23.88
N ALA A 238 9.12 13.80 23.33
CA ALA A 238 9.90 12.59 23.04
C ALA A 238 10.19 11.73 24.29
N LYS A 239 9.96 12.27 25.50
CA LYS A 239 10.09 11.55 26.78
C LYS A 239 8.83 10.80 27.19
N GLU A 240 7.66 11.16 26.66
CA GLU A 240 6.40 10.50 26.98
C GLU A 240 6.13 9.39 25.96
N PRO A 241 5.86 8.14 26.38
CA PRO A 241 5.57 7.08 25.42
C PRO A 241 4.19 7.29 24.79
N LEU A 242 4.12 7.24 23.46
CA LEU A 242 2.84 7.26 22.74
C LEU A 242 2.08 5.95 22.99
N CYS A 243 0.85 6.05 23.50
CA CYS A 243 0.01 4.87 23.74
C CYS A 243 -0.64 4.39 22.44
N LEU A 244 0.04 3.53 21.70
CA LEU A 244 -0.56 2.83 20.57
C LEU A 244 -1.56 1.79 21.04
N ARG A 245 -2.81 1.95 20.62
CA ARG A 245 -3.80 0.87 20.64
C ARG A 245 -3.82 0.27 19.25
N PHE A 246 -3.10 -0.83 19.07
CA PHE A 246 -3.24 -1.63 17.88
C PHE A 246 -4.70 -2.05 17.80
N THR A 247 -5.40 -1.58 16.77
CA THR A 247 -6.62 -2.21 16.36
C THR A 247 -6.21 -3.66 16.12
N PRO A 248 -6.67 -4.64 16.93
CA PRO A 248 -6.38 -6.03 16.61
C PRO A 248 -6.80 -6.16 15.15
N PRO A 249 -6.00 -6.78 14.26
CA PRO A 249 -6.51 -7.15 12.95
C PRO A 249 -7.83 -7.82 13.31
N GLN A 250 -8.95 -7.21 12.91
CA GLN A 250 -10.23 -7.77 13.30
C GLN A 250 -10.08 -9.20 12.82
N ASN A 251 -10.13 -10.12 13.78
CA ASN A 251 -10.51 -11.47 13.49
C ASN A 251 -11.92 -11.27 12.93
N CYS A 252 -12.02 -10.89 11.65
CA CYS A 252 -13.03 -11.37 10.74
C CYS A 252 -13.06 -12.82 11.13
N THR A 253 -14.06 -13.17 11.93
CA THR A 253 -14.08 -14.42 12.66
C THR A 253 -13.95 -15.50 11.61
N ASN A 254 -12.71 -15.97 11.41
CA ASN A 254 -12.42 -17.17 10.67
C ASN A 254 -13.14 -18.34 11.36
N GLY A 255 -13.64 -18.17 12.59
CA GLY A 255 -14.59 -19.07 13.25
C GLY A 255 -15.93 -19.26 12.55
N LYS A 256 -16.47 -18.27 11.79
CA LYS A 256 -17.69 -18.50 10.98
C LYS A 256 -17.38 -18.97 9.56
N VAL A 257 -16.19 -18.65 9.02
CA VAL A 257 -15.75 -19.13 7.71
C VAL A 257 -15.20 -20.57 7.79
N LEU A 258 -14.44 -20.94 8.81
CA LEU A 258 -13.95 -22.32 9.02
C LEU A 258 -15.04 -23.28 9.51
N ALA A 259 -16.08 -22.79 10.21
CA ALA A 259 -17.24 -23.61 10.54
C ALA A 259 -18.19 -23.79 9.35
N GLY A 260 -18.29 -22.80 8.45
CA GLY A 260 -19.06 -22.89 7.20
C GLY A 260 -18.36 -23.64 6.06
N CYS A 261 -17.03 -23.79 6.13
CA CYS A 261 -16.23 -24.45 5.09
C CYS A 261 -15.94 -25.94 5.36
N ARG A 262 -16.66 -26.58 6.29
CA ARG A 262 -16.73 -28.06 6.33
C ARG A 262 -17.93 -28.50 5.49
N GLY A 263 -17.67 -28.90 4.26
CA GLY A 263 -18.54 -29.82 3.52
C GLY A 263 -19.49 -29.24 2.46
N THR A 264 -19.60 -27.92 2.28
CA THR A 264 -20.46 -27.37 1.21
C THR A 264 -19.81 -26.17 0.54
N GLY A 265 -19.32 -26.34 -0.69
CA GLY A 265 -18.70 -25.28 -1.46
C GLY A 265 -19.62 -24.07 -1.64
N GLN A 266 -19.21 -22.91 -1.14
CA GLN A 266 -19.91 -21.65 -1.36
C GLN A 266 -19.10 -20.71 -2.25
N PHE A 267 -19.80 -20.19 -3.25
CA PHE A 267 -19.39 -19.11 -4.14
C PHE A 267 -19.13 -17.83 -3.35
N SER A 268 -17.96 -17.22 -3.53
CA SER A 268 -17.75 -15.81 -3.17
C SER A 268 -17.61 -14.98 -4.44
N THR A 269 -18.67 -14.25 -4.79
CA THR A 269 -18.73 -13.30 -5.92
C THR A 269 -18.36 -11.86 -5.52
N LYS A 270 -17.86 -11.64 -4.30
CA LYS A 270 -17.46 -10.30 -3.85
C LYS A 270 -15.94 -10.14 -3.90
N LYS A 271 -15.53 -9.10 -4.63
CA LYS A 271 -14.17 -8.54 -4.70
C LYS A 271 -13.46 -8.65 -3.35
N LEU A 272 -12.65 -9.68 -3.16
CA LEU A 272 -11.63 -9.75 -2.12
C LEU A 272 -10.61 -10.80 -2.55
N ASN A 273 -9.41 -10.29 -2.83
CA ASN A 273 -8.12 -10.95 -2.79
C ASN A 273 -8.00 -12.27 -3.57
N VAL A 274 -7.32 -12.20 -4.72
CA VAL A 274 -6.50 -13.32 -5.20
C VAL A 274 -5.67 -13.79 -4.01
N PRO A 275 -5.77 -15.04 -3.55
CA PRO A 275 -4.93 -15.50 -2.47
C PRO A 275 -3.46 -15.39 -2.89
N LYS A 276 -2.70 -14.49 -2.25
CA LYS A 276 -1.23 -14.47 -2.30
C LYS A 276 -0.68 -14.38 -0.87
N PRO A 277 0.48 -14.99 -0.57
CA PRO A 277 1.37 -15.80 -1.41
C PRO A 277 1.27 -17.31 -1.10
N GLY A 278 2.01 -18.15 -1.86
CA GLY A 278 2.02 -19.62 -1.80
C GLY A 278 2.42 -20.29 -0.47
N GLU A 279 2.32 -19.56 0.63
CA GLU A 279 2.45 -20.07 1.99
C GLU A 279 1.15 -20.71 2.47
N THR A 280 -0.04 -20.12 2.23
CA THR A 280 -1.31 -20.66 2.77
C THR A 280 -1.92 -21.77 1.92
N LEU A 281 -1.67 -21.74 0.60
CA LEU A 281 -2.12 -22.76 -0.34
C LEU A 281 -0.98 -23.06 -1.33
N PRO A 282 -0.13 -24.06 -1.07
CA PRO A 282 1.07 -24.32 -1.87
C PRO A 282 0.77 -24.94 -3.24
N PHE A 283 -0.34 -25.68 -3.36
CA PHE A 283 -0.71 -26.40 -4.58
C PHE A 283 -1.74 -25.61 -5.36
N GLN A 284 -1.26 -24.65 -6.16
CA GLN A 284 -2.10 -23.75 -6.93
C GLN A 284 -1.94 -23.95 -8.44
N ALA A 285 -3.03 -23.77 -9.17
CA ALA A 285 -3.05 -23.65 -10.62
C ALA A 285 -3.72 -22.35 -11.05
N ILE A 286 -3.29 -21.81 -12.19
CA ILE A 286 -4.05 -20.83 -12.97
C ILE A 286 -4.57 -21.50 -14.24
N ALA A 287 -5.88 -21.41 -14.48
CA ALA A 287 -6.55 -21.86 -15.69
C ALA A 287 -7.05 -20.66 -16.49
N ILE A 288 -6.59 -20.53 -17.73
CA ILE A 288 -6.87 -19.41 -18.62
C ILE A 288 -7.60 -19.94 -19.86
N LEU A 289 -8.73 -19.31 -20.20
CA LEU A 289 -9.48 -19.59 -21.42
C LEU A 289 -9.48 -18.33 -22.30
N ARG A 290 -9.01 -18.47 -23.55
CA ARG A 290 -8.98 -17.40 -24.55
C ARG A 290 -9.68 -17.85 -25.83
N GLY A 291 -10.33 -16.92 -26.53
CA GLY A 291 -10.67 -17.11 -27.94
C GLY A 291 -12.14 -17.36 -28.29
N THR A 292 -13.09 -17.17 -27.37
CA THR A 292 -14.53 -17.14 -27.67
C THR A 292 -15.20 -16.00 -26.89
N PRO A 293 -16.27 -15.36 -27.41
CA PRO A 293 -17.10 -14.48 -26.60
C PRO A 293 -17.65 -15.28 -25.43
N LEU A 294 -17.18 -14.99 -24.22
CA LEU A 294 -17.58 -15.72 -23.03
C LEU A 294 -18.95 -15.22 -22.55
N PRO A 295 -19.80 -16.11 -22.00
CA PRO A 295 -21.05 -15.68 -21.38
C PRO A 295 -20.78 -14.73 -20.21
N MET A 296 -21.77 -13.90 -19.89
CA MET A 296 -21.68 -12.93 -18.79
C MET A 296 -21.27 -13.60 -17.46
N ALA A 297 -20.48 -12.87 -16.67
CA ALA A 297 -19.71 -13.36 -15.53
C ALA A 297 -20.43 -14.37 -14.58
N PRO A 298 -21.66 -14.17 -14.08
CA PRO A 298 -22.21 -15.14 -13.14
C PRO A 298 -22.51 -16.53 -13.76
N ILE A 299 -22.76 -16.60 -15.07
CA ILE A 299 -23.09 -17.85 -15.77
C ILE A 299 -21.80 -18.62 -16.10
N ALA A 300 -20.78 -17.93 -16.61
CA ALA A 300 -19.48 -18.52 -16.93
C ALA A 300 -18.81 -19.13 -15.67
N GLU A 301 -18.82 -18.40 -14.57
CA GLU A 301 -18.19 -18.81 -13.30
C GLU A 301 -18.86 -20.07 -12.72
N THR A 302 -20.20 -20.12 -12.74
CA THR A 302 -20.95 -21.26 -12.21
C THR A 302 -20.70 -22.55 -12.99
N GLN A 303 -20.65 -22.44 -14.32
CA GLN A 303 -20.39 -23.57 -15.20
C GLN A 303 -18.96 -24.10 -15.03
N VAL A 304 -17.97 -23.21 -14.94
CA VAL A 304 -16.56 -23.61 -14.73
C VAL A 304 -16.35 -24.23 -13.35
N PHE A 305 -16.95 -23.67 -12.30
CA PHE A 305 -16.88 -24.27 -10.97
C PHE A 305 -17.42 -25.71 -10.96
N LYS A 306 -18.60 -25.94 -11.57
CA LYS A 306 -19.16 -27.30 -11.70
C LYS A 306 -18.22 -28.24 -12.47
N ALA A 307 -17.58 -27.76 -13.52
CA ALA A 307 -16.63 -28.55 -14.30
C ALA A 307 -15.38 -28.93 -13.49
N PHE A 308 -14.93 -28.05 -12.58
CA PHE A 308 -13.74 -28.28 -11.76
C PHE A 308 -14.03 -28.89 -10.38
N ALA A 309 -15.31 -29.00 -9.98
CA ALA A 309 -15.71 -29.59 -8.70
C ALA A 309 -15.24 -31.05 -8.53
N LYS A 310 -15.09 -31.80 -9.64
CA LYS A 310 -14.59 -33.19 -9.62
C LYS A 310 -13.17 -33.35 -9.07
N TYR A 311 -12.40 -32.26 -8.99
CA TYR A 311 -11.04 -32.24 -8.44
C TYR A 311 -11.01 -31.81 -6.96
N ASN A 312 -12.16 -31.63 -6.32
CA ASN A 312 -12.30 -31.19 -4.92
C ASN A 312 -11.40 -29.99 -4.58
N PRO A 313 -11.53 -28.85 -5.28
CA PRO A 313 -10.70 -27.68 -5.00
C PRO A 313 -10.98 -27.16 -3.58
N ILE A 314 -9.91 -26.86 -2.83
CA ILE A 314 -10.00 -26.19 -1.52
C ILE A 314 -10.36 -24.72 -1.70
N SER A 315 -9.91 -24.12 -2.79
CA SER A 315 -10.26 -22.75 -3.15
C SER A 315 -10.46 -22.62 -4.65
N PHE A 316 -11.40 -21.77 -5.03
CA PHE A 316 -11.68 -21.44 -6.41
C PHE A 316 -12.02 -19.96 -6.50
N PHE A 317 -11.23 -19.22 -7.28
CA PHE A 317 -11.44 -17.81 -7.57
C PHE A 317 -11.37 -17.63 -9.07
N CYS A 318 -12.24 -16.81 -9.65
CA CYS A 318 -12.20 -16.56 -11.08
C CYS A 318 -12.60 -15.12 -11.42
N HIS A 319 -12.14 -14.67 -12.57
CA HIS A 319 -12.52 -13.39 -13.14
C HIS A 319 -12.66 -13.51 -14.65
N THR A 320 -13.66 -12.81 -15.17
CA THR A 320 -13.90 -12.68 -16.61
C THR A 320 -13.58 -11.25 -17.01
N SER A 321 -12.58 -11.05 -17.88
CA SER A 321 -12.35 -9.73 -18.51
C SER A 321 -13.37 -9.54 -19.63
N ARG A 322 -13.76 -8.28 -19.90
CA ARG A 322 -15.03 -7.87 -20.55
C ARG A 322 -15.40 -8.42 -21.94
N ARG A 323 -14.77 -9.47 -22.51
CA ARG A 323 -15.38 -10.35 -23.55
C ARG A 323 -14.57 -11.58 -24.00
N TYR A 324 -13.27 -11.70 -23.69
CA TYR A 324 -12.41 -12.66 -24.41
C TYR A 324 -11.45 -13.48 -23.55
N GLU A 325 -11.42 -13.26 -22.23
CA GLU A 325 -10.53 -13.99 -21.34
C GLU A 325 -11.21 -14.33 -20.02
N PHE A 326 -11.25 -15.63 -19.70
CA PHE A 326 -11.61 -16.15 -18.38
C PHE A 326 -10.35 -16.64 -17.69
N LYS A 327 -10.18 -16.28 -16.43
CA LYS A 327 -9.04 -16.69 -15.61
C LYS A 327 -9.55 -17.21 -14.28
N ALA A 328 -9.20 -18.46 -13.96
CA ALA A 328 -9.45 -19.07 -12.65
C ALA A 328 -8.15 -19.40 -11.94
N TYR A 329 -8.13 -19.15 -10.63
CA TYR A 329 -7.11 -19.56 -9.68
C TYR A 329 -7.72 -20.65 -8.81
N ILE A 330 -7.09 -21.81 -8.77
CA ILE A 330 -7.60 -22.99 -8.06
C ILE A 330 -6.53 -23.48 -7.09
N GLY A 331 -6.92 -23.71 -5.83
CA GLY A 331 -6.08 -24.32 -4.80
C GLY A 331 -6.52 -25.75 -4.50
N PHE A 332 -5.55 -26.64 -4.29
CA PHE A 332 -5.76 -28.08 -4.04
C PHE A 332 -5.15 -28.53 -2.71
N SER A 333 -5.60 -29.69 -2.23
CA SER A 333 -5.14 -30.33 -0.99
C SER A 333 -3.80 -31.04 -1.11
N SER A 334 -3.37 -31.35 -2.32
CA SER A 334 -2.12 -32.07 -2.57
C SER A 334 -1.51 -31.75 -3.92
N LEU A 335 -0.22 -32.04 -4.03
CA LEU A 335 0.54 -31.92 -5.28
C LEU A 335 -0.01 -32.88 -6.35
N ASP A 336 -0.45 -34.07 -5.96
CA ASP A 336 -1.01 -35.06 -6.87
C ASP A 336 -2.33 -34.61 -7.49
N VAL A 337 -3.22 -34.00 -6.70
CA VAL A 337 -4.47 -33.44 -7.21
C VAL A 337 -4.19 -32.26 -8.14
N LEU A 338 -3.21 -31.41 -7.81
CA LEU A 338 -2.76 -30.34 -8.70
C LEU A 338 -2.21 -30.90 -10.03
N ARG A 339 -1.34 -31.90 -9.97
CA ARG A 339 -0.76 -32.54 -11.17
C ARG A 339 -1.83 -33.20 -12.02
N TRP A 340 -2.79 -33.88 -11.38
CA TRP A 340 -3.93 -34.48 -12.05
C TRP A 340 -4.77 -33.41 -12.75
N PHE A 341 -5.11 -32.32 -12.05
CA PHE A 341 -5.84 -31.19 -12.62
C PHE A 341 -5.12 -30.58 -13.84
N VAL A 342 -3.83 -30.28 -13.72
CA VAL A 342 -3.04 -29.69 -14.83
C VAL A 342 -3.03 -30.63 -16.02
N LYS A 343 -2.82 -31.94 -15.81
CA LYS A 343 -2.79 -32.94 -16.88
C LYS A 343 -4.16 -33.12 -17.55
N ASP A 344 -5.25 -33.15 -16.78
CA ASP A 344 -6.60 -33.45 -17.28
C ASP A 344 -7.30 -32.21 -17.86
N VAL A 345 -6.90 -31.00 -17.48
CA VAL A 345 -7.54 -29.74 -17.95
C VAL A 345 -6.71 -29.01 -18.99
N HIS A 346 -5.38 -29.08 -18.97
CA HIS A 346 -4.58 -28.37 -19.96
C HIS A 346 -4.81 -28.93 -21.37
N GLY A 347 -5.11 -28.05 -22.33
CA GLY A 347 -5.32 -28.42 -23.74
C GLY A 347 -6.72 -28.98 -24.03
N THR A 348 -7.59 -29.12 -23.02
CA THR A 348 -8.96 -29.60 -23.24
C THR A 348 -9.90 -28.47 -23.64
N LYS A 349 -10.96 -28.82 -24.38
CA LYS A 349 -12.00 -27.87 -24.78
C LYS A 349 -12.88 -27.51 -23.59
N SER A 350 -13.15 -26.22 -23.43
CA SER A 350 -14.07 -25.74 -22.39
C SER A 350 -15.52 -25.92 -22.81
N ILE A 351 -16.40 -26.13 -21.83
CA ILE A 351 -17.86 -26.03 -21.99
C ILE A 351 -18.31 -24.63 -22.43
N LEU A 352 -17.48 -23.61 -22.22
CA LEU A 352 -17.70 -22.23 -22.66
C LEU A 352 -17.11 -21.92 -24.05
N GLY A 353 -16.58 -22.94 -24.74
CA GLY A 353 -15.78 -22.77 -25.96
C GLY A 353 -14.34 -22.35 -25.69
N GLY A 354 -13.46 -22.55 -26.67
CA GLY A 354 -12.01 -22.34 -26.52
C GLY A 354 -11.28 -23.51 -25.83
N VAL A 355 -9.97 -23.35 -25.66
CA VAL A 355 -9.08 -24.37 -25.09
C VAL A 355 -8.42 -23.85 -23.82
N TRP A 356 -8.41 -24.68 -22.77
CA TRP A 356 -7.81 -24.33 -21.50
C TRP A 356 -6.28 -24.31 -21.55
N ARG A 357 -5.68 -23.19 -21.14
CA ARG A 357 -4.27 -23.11 -20.80
C ARG A 357 -4.13 -23.15 -19.28
N VAL A 358 -3.55 -24.21 -18.73
CA VAL A 358 -3.39 -24.38 -17.29
C VAL A 358 -1.91 -24.35 -16.96
N MET A 359 -1.54 -23.58 -15.93
CA MET A 359 -0.17 -23.51 -15.42
C MET A 359 -0.18 -23.81 -13.93
N SER A 360 0.75 -24.67 -13.49
CA SER A 360 1.05 -24.83 -12.07
C SER A 360 1.76 -23.59 -11.55
N LEU A 361 1.32 -23.09 -10.40
CA LEU A 361 1.99 -22.03 -9.64
C LEU A 361 2.78 -22.60 -8.45
N CYS A 362 2.83 -23.94 -8.30
CA CYS A 362 3.60 -24.60 -7.25
C CYS A 362 5.10 -24.33 -7.44
N ARG A 363 5.77 -23.86 -6.39
CA ARG A 363 7.21 -23.60 -6.41
C ARG A 363 7.99 -24.93 -6.37
N PRO A 364 9.07 -25.09 -7.17
CA PRO A 364 9.90 -26.31 -7.14
C PRO A 364 10.53 -26.61 -5.77
N GLN A 365 10.82 -25.57 -4.99
CA GLN A 365 11.38 -25.67 -3.64
C GLN A 365 10.41 -26.32 -2.64
N LEU A 366 9.11 -26.38 -2.95
CA LEU A 366 8.07 -27.01 -2.15
C LEU A 366 7.70 -28.42 -2.66
N ALA A 367 8.40 -28.93 -3.68
CA ALA A 367 8.06 -30.21 -4.34
C ALA A 367 8.30 -31.45 -3.47
N ALA A 368 9.01 -31.33 -2.34
CA ALA A 368 9.15 -32.39 -1.35
C ALA A 368 7.88 -32.59 -0.50
N MET A 369 7.01 -31.58 -0.42
CA MET A 369 5.76 -31.64 0.34
C MET A 369 4.64 -32.14 -0.57
N GLN A 370 4.01 -33.27 -0.20
CA GLN A 370 2.97 -33.91 -1.01
C GLN A 370 1.58 -33.39 -0.67
N THR A 371 1.34 -33.03 0.60
CA THR A 371 0.04 -32.60 1.12
C THR A 371 0.12 -31.28 1.88
N THR A 372 -1.04 -30.64 2.09
CA THR A 372 -1.11 -29.39 2.86
C THR A 372 -0.69 -29.61 4.32
N ALA A 373 -0.93 -30.82 4.85
CA ALA A 373 -0.52 -31.23 6.19
C ALA A 373 1.01 -31.36 6.31
N ASP A 374 1.69 -31.90 5.30
CA ASP A 374 3.17 -31.99 5.30
C ASP A 374 3.81 -30.60 5.36
N LEU A 375 3.21 -29.62 4.68
CA LEU A 375 3.66 -28.23 4.70
C LEU A 375 3.42 -27.56 6.05
N GLU A 376 2.29 -27.79 6.69
CA GLU A 376 2.02 -27.28 8.05
C GLU A 376 3.00 -27.87 9.07
N GLY A 377 3.31 -29.17 8.96
CA GLY A 377 4.34 -29.83 9.76
C GLY A 377 5.73 -29.22 9.57
N PHE A 378 6.14 -28.95 8.32
CA PHE A 378 7.41 -28.30 8.02
C PHE A 378 7.51 -26.88 8.58
N LYS A 379 6.46 -26.06 8.43
CA LYS A 379 6.44 -24.70 8.99
C LYS A 379 6.57 -24.69 10.50
N ASN A 380 5.92 -25.64 11.18
CA ASN A 380 6.01 -25.77 12.63
C ASN A 380 7.41 -26.19 13.08
N LEU A 381 8.11 -27.02 12.31
CA LEU A 381 9.51 -27.40 12.57
C LEU A 381 10.47 -26.23 12.34
N SER A 382 10.34 -25.49 11.23
CA SER A 382 11.20 -24.32 10.93
C SER A 382 11.00 -23.17 11.93
N LEU A 383 9.80 -23.00 12.50
CA LEU A 383 9.52 -22.05 13.58
C LEU A 383 10.12 -22.47 14.92
N GLN A 384 10.29 -23.78 15.17
CA GLN A 384 10.96 -24.29 16.38
C GLN A 384 12.48 -24.19 16.31
N GLU A 385 13.08 -24.38 15.13
CA GLU A 385 14.53 -24.23 14.93
C GLU A 385 14.98 -22.76 15.07
N THR A 386 14.22 -21.81 14.52
CA THR A 386 14.47 -20.36 14.69
C THR A 386 14.20 -19.85 16.13
N GLY A 387 13.44 -20.60 16.94
CA GLY A 387 13.25 -20.33 18.36
C GLY A 387 14.38 -20.83 19.26
N ARG A 388 15.19 -21.81 18.81
CA ARG A 388 16.33 -22.36 19.58
C ARG A 388 17.62 -21.57 19.39
N GLU A 389 17.83 -20.92 18.26
CA GLU A 389 19.03 -20.09 18.02
C GLU A 389 19.02 -18.74 18.75
N ASN A 390 17.87 -18.29 19.26
CA ASN A 390 17.75 -17.08 20.08
C ASN A 390 17.75 -17.34 21.59
N GLY A 391 18.08 -18.57 22.00
CA GLY A 391 18.07 -19.02 23.40
C GLY A 391 19.31 -19.80 23.83
N ALA A 392 20.44 -19.61 23.14
CA ALA A 392 21.75 -20.17 23.51
C ALA A 392 22.77 -19.05 23.69
#